data_AF-A0A5A8ECC5-F1
#
_entry.id   AF-A0A5A8ECC5-F1
#
_cell.length_a   1.000
_cell.length_b   1.000
_cell.length_c   1.000
_cell.angle_alpha   90.00
_cell.angle_beta   90.00
_cell.angle_gamma   90.00
#
_symmetry.space_group_name_H-M   'P 1'
#
loop_
_entity.id
_entity.type
_entity.pdbx_description
1 polymer ?
#
loop_
_entity_poly.entity_id
_entity_poly.type
_entity_poly.pdbx_seq_one_letter_code
_entity_poly.pdbx_strand_id
1 'polypeptide(L)'
;MSAELISLYRQAGHRVYVFTPRPDPKFGKDAKYLDIEKLVGLSNAYEEQVAKFHEAKIRFKYKKKELVDNPELLCQLELRLNRMKPDPGARGRIEFKMGQDKLDAMFSNSVILMDDYAEGTTGGQIKYFEFFRDFFLTMGRHIACNLIIVHHLTNDREKTRMLMTESTNIVLFQKNTPKSRKYLLKEYLDFDAKQIEDVEARMKARDRWVMIDKDSGYMMTPQKAMAL
;
A
#
# COMPACT_ATOMS: atom_id res chain seq x y z
N MET A 1 -0.02 -18.89 7.58
CA MET A 1 1.41 -18.69 7.29
C MET A 1 2.21 -18.92 8.57
N SER A 2 3.44 -19.46 8.54
CA SER A 2 4.17 -19.96 9.73
C SER A 2 5.45 -19.18 10.03
N ALA A 3 5.95 -19.29 11.28
CA ALA A 3 7.24 -18.77 11.74
C ALA A 3 8.43 -19.26 10.88
N GLU A 4 8.30 -20.39 10.20
CA GLU A 4 9.31 -20.91 9.28
C GLU A 4 9.56 -19.97 8.09
N LEU A 5 8.51 -19.37 7.53
CA LEU A 5 8.65 -18.41 6.44
C LEU A 5 9.43 -17.16 6.89
N ILE A 6 9.12 -16.67 8.09
CA ILE A 6 9.85 -15.54 8.69
C ILE A 6 11.31 -15.90 8.91
N SER A 7 11.59 -17.12 9.39
CA SER A 7 12.95 -17.62 9.55
C SER A 7 13.71 -17.69 8.23
N LEU A 8 13.07 -18.19 7.16
CA LEU A 8 13.67 -18.29 5.83
C LEU A 8 14.11 -16.92 5.30
N TYR A 9 13.23 -15.93 5.35
CA TYR A 9 13.57 -14.58 4.89
C TYR A 9 14.68 -13.94 5.72
N ARG A 10 14.71 -14.18 7.04
CA ARG A 10 15.79 -13.70 7.91
C ARG A 10 17.12 -14.36 7.58
N GLN A 11 17.13 -15.67 7.31
CA GLN A 11 18.33 -16.38 6.86
C GLN A 11 18.86 -15.83 5.53
N ALA A 12 17.95 -15.40 4.65
CA ALA A 12 18.29 -14.70 3.41
C ALA A 12 18.70 -13.22 3.62
N GLY A 13 18.81 -12.74 4.86
CA GLY A 13 19.24 -11.38 5.18
C GLY A 13 18.14 -10.31 5.12
N HIS A 14 16.88 -10.69 4.90
CA HIS A 14 15.77 -9.74 4.85
C HIS A 14 15.23 -9.41 6.24
N ARG A 15 14.90 -8.13 6.45
CA ARG A 15 14.07 -7.70 7.58
C ARG A 15 12.63 -8.12 7.32
N VAL A 16 11.96 -8.71 8.31
CA VAL A 16 10.56 -9.14 8.15
C VAL A 16 9.67 -8.36 9.10
N TYR A 17 8.66 -7.73 8.51
CA TYR A 17 7.63 -6.98 9.19
C TYR A 17 6.28 -7.68 9.00
N VAL A 18 5.48 -7.74 10.05
CA VAL A 18 4.15 -8.36 10.01
C VAL A 18 3.11 -7.30 10.30
N PHE A 19 2.09 -7.26 9.48
CA PHE A 19 0.92 -6.45 9.66
C PHE A 19 -0.30 -7.36 9.72
N THR A 20 -0.95 -7.38 10.87
CA THR A 20 -2.22 -8.06 11.09
C THR A 20 -3.00 -7.29 12.17
N PRO A 21 -4.33 -7.14 12.04
CA PRO A 21 -5.15 -6.46 13.04
C PRO A 21 -5.07 -7.12 14.42
N ARG A 22 -4.76 -8.42 14.49
CA ARG A 22 -4.63 -9.18 15.73
C ARG A 22 -3.34 -10.01 15.69
N PRO A 23 -2.40 -9.79 16.63
CA PRO A 23 -1.17 -10.59 16.68
C PRO A 23 -1.49 -12.10 16.75
N ASP A 24 -1.05 -12.85 15.73
CA ASP A 24 -1.20 -14.30 15.69
C ASP A 24 0.11 -14.98 16.18
N PRO A 25 0.04 -15.88 17.19
CA PRO A 25 1.19 -16.67 17.65
C PRO A 25 1.92 -17.46 16.56
N LYS A 26 1.25 -17.77 15.44
CA LYS A 26 1.84 -18.50 14.29
C LYS A 26 3.05 -17.83 13.69
N PHE A 27 3.19 -16.51 13.83
CA PHE A 27 4.34 -15.75 13.34
C PHE A 27 5.57 -15.85 14.27
N GLY A 28 5.41 -16.49 15.43
CA GLY A 28 6.47 -16.63 16.42
C GLY A 28 6.66 -15.36 17.26
N LYS A 29 7.37 -15.52 18.38
CA LYS A 29 7.57 -14.45 19.38
C LYS A 29 8.41 -13.28 18.86
N ASP A 30 9.25 -13.54 17.87
CA ASP A 30 10.19 -12.56 17.35
C ASP A 30 9.62 -11.76 16.17
N ALA A 31 8.35 -11.96 15.79
CA ALA A 31 7.72 -11.22 14.70
C ALA A 31 7.68 -9.72 15.03
N LYS A 32 8.15 -8.88 14.09
CA LYS A 32 8.11 -7.42 14.24
C LYS A 32 6.79 -6.90 13.69
N TYR A 33 5.84 -6.62 14.58
CA TYR A 33 4.54 -6.09 14.18
C TYR A 33 4.64 -4.60 13.86
N LEU A 34 4.06 -4.20 12.73
CA LEU A 34 3.95 -2.79 12.34
C LEU A 34 2.66 -2.18 12.89
N ASP A 35 2.79 -0.98 13.43
CA ASP A 35 1.68 -0.13 13.82
C ASP A 35 1.53 0.98 12.77
N ILE A 36 0.67 0.75 11.78
CA ILE A 36 0.53 1.68 10.64
C ILE A 36 -0.02 3.04 11.09
N GLU A 37 -0.80 3.13 12.17
CA GLU A 37 -1.27 4.41 12.68
C GLU A 37 -0.14 5.29 13.23
N LYS A 38 0.99 4.69 13.62
CA LYS A 38 2.21 5.43 13.98
C LYS A 38 3.03 5.85 12.77
N LEU A 39 2.84 5.22 11.63
CA LEU A 39 3.60 5.47 10.40
C LEU A 39 2.87 6.42 9.45
N VAL A 40 1.54 6.35 9.41
CA VAL A 40 0.67 7.05 8.47
C VAL A 40 -0.34 7.89 9.26
N GLY A 41 -0.63 9.08 8.76
CA GLY A 41 -1.62 9.96 9.37
C GLY A 41 -2.17 10.99 8.40
N LEU A 42 -3.05 11.84 8.90
CA LEU A 42 -3.47 13.03 8.16
C LEU A 42 -2.34 14.04 8.15
N SER A 43 -2.16 14.70 7.01
CA SER A 43 -1.19 15.76 6.83
C SER A 43 -1.59 16.99 7.63
N ASN A 44 -0.69 17.43 8.50
CA ASN A 44 -0.83 18.71 9.22
C ASN A 44 -0.37 19.89 8.35
N ALA A 45 0.26 19.63 7.20
CA ALA A 45 0.81 20.67 6.34
C ALA A 45 -0.25 21.67 5.87
N TYR A 46 -1.49 21.20 5.63
CA TYR A 46 -2.60 22.09 5.28
C TYR A 46 -2.95 23.04 6.43
N GLU A 47 -3.06 22.53 7.66
CA GLU A 47 -3.38 23.35 8.84
C GLU A 47 -2.26 24.36 9.14
N GLU A 48 -1.01 23.96 8.99
CA GLU A 48 0.14 24.85 9.10
C GLU A 48 0.13 25.96 8.02
N GLN A 49 -0.22 25.62 6.77
CA GLN A 49 -0.35 26.60 5.69
C GLN A 49 -1.51 27.57 5.94
N VAL A 50 -2.64 27.08 6.46
CA VAL A 50 -3.79 27.91 6.87
C VAL A 50 -3.37 28.89 7.98
N ALA A 51 -2.63 28.43 8.98
CA ALA A 51 -2.13 29.27 10.06
C ALA A 51 -1.17 30.37 9.54
N LYS A 52 -0.20 29.98 8.69
CA LYS A 52 0.72 30.93 8.04
C LYS A 52 -0.01 31.94 7.15
N PHE A 53 -1.03 31.51 6.41
CA PHE A 53 -1.86 32.39 5.59
C PHE A 53 -2.67 33.37 6.43
N HIS A 54 -3.25 32.92 7.55
CA HIS A 54 -3.97 33.78 8.49
C HIS A 54 -3.05 34.84 9.10
N GLU A 55 -1.86 34.45 9.53
CA GLU A 55 -0.87 35.38 10.06
C GLU A 55 -0.46 36.43 9.01
N ALA A 56 -0.18 35.98 7.78
CA ALA A 56 0.14 36.86 6.66
C ALA A 56 -1.01 37.83 6.33
N LYS A 57 -2.26 37.37 6.41
CA LYS A 57 -3.46 38.19 6.21
C LYS A 57 -3.61 39.26 7.29
N ILE A 58 -3.31 38.93 8.55
CA ILE A 58 -3.30 39.90 9.66
C ILE A 58 -2.21 40.94 9.42
N ARG A 59 -0.97 40.53 9.12
CA ARG A 59 0.14 41.44 8.81
C ARG A 59 -0.17 42.35 7.62
N PHE A 60 -0.78 41.82 6.56
CA PHE A 60 -1.23 42.60 5.41
C PHE A 60 -2.27 43.65 5.80
N LYS A 61 -3.24 43.32 6.67
CA LYS A 61 -4.26 44.26 7.15
C LYS A 61 -3.65 45.48 7.86
N TYR A 62 -2.60 45.28 8.66
CA TYR A 62 -1.91 46.38 9.33
C TYR A 62 -1.07 47.20 8.34
N LYS A 63 -0.24 46.54 7.51
CA LYS A 63 0.57 47.22 6.48
C LYS A 63 -0.25 47.97 5.44
N LYS A 64 -1.47 47.50 5.14
CA LYS A 64 -2.39 48.18 4.21
C LYS A 64 -2.73 49.60 4.68
N LYS A 65 -2.76 49.85 6.00
CA LYS A 65 -2.99 51.20 6.55
C LYS A 65 -1.76 52.09 6.47
N GLU A 66 -0.57 51.52 6.53
CA GLU A 66 0.72 52.24 6.48
C GLU A 66 1.16 52.54 5.05
N LEU A 67 0.72 51.74 4.08
CA LEU A 67 1.14 51.79 2.67
C LEU A 67 0.06 52.33 1.73
N VAL A 68 -0.91 53.08 2.27
CA VAL A 68 -2.00 53.69 1.46
C VAL A 68 -1.43 54.55 0.34
N ASP A 69 -0.32 55.24 0.60
CA ASP A 69 0.31 56.16 -0.35
C ASP A 69 1.30 55.45 -1.31
N ASN A 70 1.46 54.12 -1.21
CA ASN A 70 2.30 53.32 -2.11
C ASN A 70 1.52 52.14 -2.72
N PRO A 71 0.70 52.40 -3.76
CA PRO A 71 -0.20 51.41 -4.34
C PRO A 71 0.53 50.22 -5.00
N GLU A 72 1.73 50.43 -5.51
CA GLU A 72 2.51 49.43 -6.23
C GLU A 72 3.05 48.35 -5.29
N LEU A 73 3.59 48.76 -4.13
CA LEU A 73 4.00 47.85 -3.07
C LEU A 73 2.81 47.11 -2.45
N LEU A 74 1.66 47.79 -2.34
CA LEU A 74 0.42 47.20 -1.85
C LEU A 74 -0.04 46.04 -2.76
N CYS A 75 -0.01 46.25 -4.07
CA CYS A 75 -0.35 45.26 -5.08
C CYS A 75 0.59 44.04 -5.03
N GLN A 76 1.90 44.26 -4.90
CA GLN A 76 2.87 43.16 -4.76
C GLN A 76 2.63 42.32 -3.50
N LEU A 77 2.31 42.95 -2.38
CA LEU A 77 1.99 42.27 -1.13
C LEU A 77 0.69 41.47 -1.24
N GLU A 78 -0.33 41.99 -1.94
CA GLU A 78 -1.59 41.30 -2.19
C GLU A 78 -1.40 40.08 -3.10
N LEU A 79 -0.61 40.21 -4.17
CA LEU A 79 -0.25 39.09 -5.05
C LEU A 79 0.49 37.99 -4.27
N ARG A 80 1.41 38.37 -3.38
CA ARG A 80 2.11 37.43 -2.51
C ARG A 80 1.17 36.71 -1.56
N LEU A 81 0.22 37.43 -0.95
CA LEU A 81 -0.80 36.84 -0.07
C LEU A 81 -1.67 35.84 -0.84
N ASN A 82 -2.09 36.18 -2.06
CA ASN A 82 -2.88 35.28 -2.90
C ASN A 82 -2.13 33.99 -3.27
N ARG A 83 -0.82 34.06 -3.52
CA ARG A 83 0.02 32.87 -3.77
C ARG A 83 0.16 31.96 -2.54
N MET A 84 -0.04 32.51 -1.34
CA MET A 84 0.00 31.76 -0.08
C MET A 84 -1.34 31.12 0.29
N LYS A 85 -2.40 31.29 -0.51
CA LYS A 85 -3.69 30.65 -0.23
C LYS A 85 -3.50 29.14 -0.21
N PRO A 86 -3.87 28.45 0.88
CA PRO A 86 -3.75 27.00 0.95
C PRO A 86 -4.70 26.35 -0.06
N ASP A 87 -4.23 25.29 -0.73
CA ASP A 87 -5.05 24.49 -1.64
C ASP A 87 -6.10 23.68 -0.84
N PRO A 88 -7.40 23.92 -1.03
CA PRO A 88 -8.45 23.17 -0.34
C PRO A 88 -8.36 21.65 -0.58
N GLY A 89 -7.81 21.22 -1.73
CA GLY A 89 -7.61 19.82 -2.08
C GLY A 89 -6.43 19.15 -1.35
N ALA A 90 -5.64 19.91 -0.59
CA ALA A 90 -4.61 19.37 0.30
C ALA A 90 -5.16 19.03 1.70
N ARG A 91 -6.40 19.45 2.01
CA ARG A 91 -7.02 19.19 3.31
C ARG A 91 -7.31 17.71 3.49
N GLY A 92 -6.78 17.13 4.58
CA GLY A 92 -7.03 15.73 4.93
C GLY A 92 -6.34 14.72 4.02
N ARG A 93 -5.30 15.13 3.28
CA ARG A 93 -4.43 14.17 2.58
C ARG A 93 -3.75 13.27 3.60
N ILE A 94 -3.60 12.01 3.23
CA ILE A 94 -2.89 11.01 4.02
C ILE A 94 -1.42 11.08 3.64
N GLU A 95 -0.53 11.10 4.62
CA GLU A 95 0.92 11.10 4.42
C GLU A 95 1.64 10.23 5.46
N PHE A 96 2.89 9.88 5.17
CA PHE A 96 3.76 9.28 6.18
C PHE A 96 4.18 10.33 7.20
N LYS A 97 4.19 9.95 8.49
CA LYS A 97 4.62 10.82 9.60
C LYS A 97 6.14 11.03 9.67
N MET A 98 6.89 10.37 8.81
CA MET A 98 8.34 10.47 8.73
C MET A 98 8.78 10.75 7.30
N GLY A 99 9.93 11.44 7.17
CA GLY A 99 10.50 11.75 5.87
C GLY A 99 10.94 10.50 5.10
N GLN A 100 11.02 10.64 3.78
CA GLN A 100 11.34 9.55 2.84
C GLN A 100 12.63 8.81 3.21
N ASP A 101 13.71 9.53 3.54
CA ASP A 101 15.00 8.91 3.89
C ASP A 101 14.90 7.92 5.07
N LYS A 102 14.04 8.23 6.04
CA LYS A 102 13.82 7.36 7.22
C LYS A 102 12.96 6.15 6.85
N LEU A 103 11.97 6.32 5.96
CA LEU A 103 11.19 5.20 5.43
C LEU A 103 12.09 4.23 4.68
N ASP A 104 12.92 4.76 3.78
CA ASP A 104 13.82 3.94 2.95
C ASP A 104 14.84 3.20 3.82
N ALA A 105 15.42 3.88 4.82
CA ALA A 105 16.29 3.23 5.79
C ALA A 105 15.57 2.14 6.61
N MET A 106 14.29 2.34 6.95
CA MET A 106 13.50 1.39 7.72
C MET A 106 13.10 0.16 6.90
N PHE A 107 12.71 0.34 5.64
CA PHE A 107 12.09 -0.70 4.82
C PHE A 107 13.01 -1.28 3.73
N SER A 108 14.24 -0.79 3.59
CA SER A 108 15.17 -1.35 2.61
C SER A 108 15.50 -2.82 2.88
N ASN A 109 15.61 -3.63 1.81
CA ASN A 109 15.86 -5.08 1.92
C ASN A 109 14.93 -5.78 2.93
N SER A 110 13.64 -5.48 2.85
CA SER A 110 12.65 -6.02 3.78
C SER A 110 11.50 -6.74 3.10
N VAL A 111 10.77 -7.51 3.89
CA VAL A 111 9.52 -8.17 3.49
C VAL A 111 8.45 -7.72 4.46
N ILE A 112 7.39 -7.16 3.92
CA ILE A 112 6.20 -6.78 4.67
C ILE A 112 5.13 -7.83 4.39
N LEU A 113 4.69 -8.51 5.44
CA LEU A 113 3.58 -9.43 5.38
C LEU A 113 2.29 -8.74 5.83
N MET A 114 1.27 -8.69 4.99
CA MET A 114 -0.05 -8.19 5.32
C MET A 114 -1.04 -9.36 5.37
N ASP A 115 -1.43 -9.79 6.57
CA ASP A 115 -2.36 -10.90 6.79
C ASP A 115 -3.72 -10.37 7.26
N ASP A 116 -4.75 -10.60 6.46
CA ASP A 116 -6.15 -10.19 6.71
C ASP A 116 -6.29 -8.75 7.21
N TYR A 117 -5.53 -7.86 6.58
CA TYR A 117 -5.41 -6.47 7.00
C TYR A 117 -6.72 -5.67 6.97
N ALA A 118 -7.74 -6.16 6.25
CA ALA A 118 -9.05 -5.53 6.18
C ALA A 118 -9.98 -5.99 7.32
N GLU A 119 -9.73 -7.15 7.92
CA GLU A 119 -10.66 -7.76 8.88
C GLU A 119 -10.64 -7.05 10.24
N GLY A 120 -11.80 -6.61 10.71
CA GLY A 120 -11.93 -5.94 12.02
C GLY A 120 -11.43 -4.49 12.05
N THR A 121 -11.20 -3.87 10.90
CA THR A 121 -10.72 -2.48 10.79
C THR A 121 -11.87 -1.50 10.54
N THR A 122 -11.78 -0.31 11.13
CA THR A 122 -12.77 0.76 10.90
C THR A 122 -12.50 1.49 9.57
N GLY A 123 -13.51 2.13 9.00
CA GLY A 123 -13.41 2.80 7.69
C GLY A 123 -12.38 3.95 7.62
N GLY A 124 -11.92 4.48 8.75
CA GLY A 124 -10.80 5.43 8.80
C GLY A 124 -9.43 4.73 8.73
N GLN A 125 -9.27 3.66 9.51
CA GLN A 125 -8.04 2.88 9.58
C GLN A 125 -7.71 2.20 8.25
N ILE A 126 -8.74 1.70 7.56
CA ILE A 126 -8.55 1.02 6.27
C ILE A 126 -7.89 1.92 5.22
N LYS A 127 -8.16 3.24 5.26
CA LYS A 127 -7.55 4.20 4.33
C LYS A 127 -6.05 4.38 4.57
N TYR A 128 -5.60 4.29 5.83
CA TYR A 128 -4.17 4.33 6.15
C TYR A 128 -3.47 3.06 5.66
N PHE A 129 -4.14 1.91 5.78
CA PHE A 129 -3.61 0.63 5.29
C PHE A 129 -3.55 0.60 3.76
N GLU A 130 -4.58 1.09 3.08
CA GLU A 130 -4.60 1.21 1.62
C GLU A 130 -3.51 2.16 1.13
N PHE A 131 -3.36 3.33 1.75
CA PHE A 131 -2.28 4.26 1.42
C PHE A 131 -0.90 3.62 1.60
N PHE A 132 -0.66 2.94 2.72
CA PHE A 132 0.60 2.25 3.00
C PHE A 132 0.87 1.17 1.94
N ARG A 133 -0.11 0.31 1.69
CA ARG A 133 -0.05 -0.78 0.70
C ARG A 133 0.29 -0.25 -0.69
N ASP A 134 -0.45 0.75 -1.16
CA ASP A 134 -0.32 1.29 -2.52
C ASP A 134 1.04 1.96 -2.72
N PHE A 135 1.55 2.62 -1.67
CA PHE A 135 2.91 3.14 -1.67
C PHE A 135 3.96 2.05 -1.86
N PHE A 136 3.91 0.95 -1.10
CA PHE A 136 4.92 -0.11 -1.24
C PHE A 136 4.74 -0.98 -2.49
N LEU A 137 3.51 -1.12 -3.02
CA LEU A 137 3.30 -1.77 -4.32
C LEU A 137 4.00 -1.01 -5.45
N THR A 138 3.98 0.32 -5.39
CA THR A 138 4.56 1.17 -6.45
C THR A 138 6.03 1.48 -6.23
N MET A 139 6.44 1.84 -5.01
CA MET A 139 7.79 2.29 -4.69
C MET A 139 8.69 1.22 -4.08
N GLY A 140 8.13 0.09 -3.63
CA GLY A 140 8.87 -0.94 -2.88
C GLY A 140 10.06 -1.53 -3.64
N ARG A 141 9.96 -1.61 -4.99
CA ARG A 141 11.03 -2.11 -5.86
C ARG A 141 12.32 -1.28 -5.74
N HIS A 142 12.22 0.04 -5.56
CA HIS A 142 13.39 0.94 -5.46
C HIS A 142 14.24 0.70 -4.21
N ILE A 143 13.63 0.14 -3.16
CA ILE A 143 14.29 -0.14 -1.88
C ILE A 143 14.41 -1.64 -1.60
N ALA A 144 14.12 -2.51 -2.58
CA ALA A 144 14.05 -3.96 -2.40
C ALA A 144 13.16 -4.38 -1.22
N CYS A 145 12.00 -3.71 -1.10
CA CYS A 145 10.94 -4.06 -0.16
C CYS A 145 9.89 -4.92 -0.88
N ASN A 146 9.78 -6.18 -0.46
CA ASN A 146 8.77 -7.10 -0.98
C ASN A 146 7.50 -7.04 -0.13
N LEU A 147 6.34 -7.09 -0.78
CA LEU A 147 5.05 -7.08 -0.12
C LEU A 147 4.35 -8.42 -0.35
N ILE A 148 4.03 -9.13 0.73
CA ILE A 148 3.25 -10.36 0.69
C ILE A 148 1.88 -10.04 1.27
N ILE A 149 0.84 -10.13 0.44
CA ILE A 149 -0.53 -9.84 0.85
C ILE A 149 -1.33 -11.14 0.85
N VAL A 150 -1.91 -11.47 1.99
CA VAL A 150 -2.83 -12.60 2.16
C VAL A 150 -4.23 -12.04 2.32
N HIS A 151 -5.16 -12.53 1.50
CA HIS A 151 -6.53 -12.05 1.48
C HIS A 151 -7.50 -13.19 1.20
N HIS A 152 -8.64 -13.21 1.91
CA HIS A 152 -9.68 -14.23 1.70
C HIS A 152 -10.52 -14.02 0.43
N LEU A 153 -10.69 -12.76 0.02
CA LEU A 153 -11.48 -12.43 -1.18
C LEU A 153 -10.55 -12.28 -2.38
N THR A 154 -10.86 -12.99 -3.45
CA THR A 154 -10.12 -12.88 -4.71
C THR A 154 -10.53 -11.66 -5.54
N ASN A 155 -11.76 -11.18 -5.39
CA ASN A 155 -12.33 -10.09 -6.21
C ASN A 155 -13.03 -9.05 -5.32
N ASP A 156 -12.42 -7.88 -5.17
CA ASP A 156 -12.91 -6.70 -4.44
C ASP A 156 -12.75 -5.43 -5.33
N ARG A 157 -13.36 -5.51 -6.52
CA ARG A 157 -13.48 -4.42 -7.52
C ARG A 157 -12.17 -3.64 -7.75
N GLU A 158 -12.14 -2.37 -7.38
CA GLU A 158 -11.03 -1.45 -7.65
C GLU A 158 -9.76 -1.84 -6.91
N LYS A 159 -9.87 -2.37 -5.68
CA LYS A 159 -8.71 -2.81 -4.89
C LYS A 159 -7.99 -3.97 -5.55
N THR A 160 -8.76 -4.92 -6.10
CA THR A 160 -8.20 -6.06 -6.82
C THR A 160 -7.45 -5.62 -8.07
N ARG A 161 -7.93 -4.62 -8.82
CA ARG A 161 -7.23 -4.20 -10.04
C ARG A 161 -5.80 -3.73 -9.77
N MET A 162 -5.59 -2.83 -8.80
CA MET A 162 -4.23 -2.34 -8.49
C MET A 162 -3.32 -3.47 -7.99
N LEU A 163 -3.83 -4.29 -7.06
CA LEU A 163 -3.10 -5.45 -6.54
C LEU A 163 -2.64 -6.37 -7.65
N MET A 164 -3.54 -6.71 -8.57
CA MET A 164 -3.27 -7.66 -9.63
C MET A 164 -2.32 -7.07 -10.69
N THR A 165 -2.41 -5.76 -10.97
CA THR A 165 -1.45 -5.08 -11.86
C THR A 165 -0.03 -5.13 -11.30
N GLU A 166 0.17 -4.75 -10.04
CA GLU A 166 1.51 -4.61 -9.44
C GLU A 166 2.10 -5.93 -8.93
N SER A 167 1.28 -6.95 -8.68
CA SER A 167 1.77 -8.27 -8.26
C SER A 167 2.58 -8.94 -9.36
N THR A 168 3.72 -9.52 -8.99
CA THR A 168 4.55 -10.38 -9.85
C THR A 168 4.14 -11.85 -9.71
N ASN A 169 3.81 -12.28 -8.49
CA ASN A 169 3.45 -13.65 -8.16
C ASN A 169 2.08 -13.69 -7.48
N ILE A 170 1.23 -14.63 -7.91
CA ILE A 170 -0.10 -14.84 -7.36
C ILE A 170 -0.20 -16.28 -6.89
N VAL A 171 -0.52 -16.48 -5.61
CA VAL A 171 -0.71 -17.80 -5.03
C VAL A 171 -2.19 -18.00 -4.76
N LEU A 172 -2.77 -18.98 -5.44
CA LEU A 172 -4.16 -19.38 -5.27
C LEU A 172 -4.23 -20.61 -4.36
N PHE A 173 -5.15 -20.58 -3.40
CA PHE A 173 -5.42 -21.70 -2.50
C PHE A 173 -6.74 -22.39 -2.85
N GLN A 174 -6.81 -23.70 -2.57
CA GLN A 174 -7.95 -24.56 -2.93
C GLN A 174 -9.30 -24.08 -2.37
N LYS A 175 -9.30 -23.41 -1.21
CA LYS A 175 -10.53 -22.97 -0.52
C LYS A 175 -11.31 -21.85 -1.23
N ASN A 176 -10.77 -21.28 -2.31
CA ASN A 176 -11.45 -20.24 -3.07
C ASN A 176 -12.57 -20.82 -3.96
N THR A 177 -13.68 -20.09 -4.08
CA THR A 177 -14.80 -20.52 -4.92
C THR A 177 -14.38 -20.59 -6.39
N PRO A 178 -14.70 -21.69 -7.12
CA PRO A 178 -14.28 -21.85 -8.51
C PRO A 178 -14.72 -20.70 -9.43
N LYS A 179 -15.90 -20.13 -9.20
CA LYS A 179 -16.40 -18.99 -9.98
C LYS A 179 -15.49 -17.77 -9.86
N SER A 180 -15.10 -17.40 -8.64
CA SER A 180 -14.28 -16.21 -8.40
C SER A 180 -12.85 -16.39 -8.89
N ARG A 181 -12.31 -17.61 -8.79
CA ARG A 181 -10.99 -17.96 -9.34
C ARG A 181 -10.98 -17.91 -10.86
N LYS A 182 -11.98 -18.48 -11.55
CA LYS A 182 -12.09 -18.41 -13.01
C LYS A 182 -12.17 -16.98 -13.52
N TYR A 183 -12.93 -16.12 -12.83
CA TYR A 183 -12.99 -14.70 -13.15
C TYR A 183 -11.61 -14.05 -13.01
N LEU A 184 -10.89 -14.33 -11.92
CA LEU A 184 -9.56 -13.80 -11.68
C LEU A 184 -8.55 -14.20 -12.77
N LEU A 185 -8.51 -15.49 -13.12
CA LEU A 185 -7.61 -16.02 -14.14
C LEU A 185 -7.90 -15.41 -15.51
N LYS A 186 -9.19 -15.25 -15.85
CA LYS A 186 -9.61 -14.73 -17.14
C LYS A 186 -9.39 -13.22 -17.27
N GLU A 187 -9.85 -12.44 -16.29
CA GLU A 187 -9.97 -10.98 -16.43
C GLU A 187 -8.74 -10.21 -15.97
N TYR A 188 -7.90 -10.81 -15.11
CA TYR A 188 -6.69 -10.16 -14.60
C TYR A 188 -5.38 -10.81 -15.06
N LEU A 189 -5.44 -12.06 -15.53
CA LEU A 189 -4.26 -12.80 -16.01
C LEU A 189 -4.36 -13.20 -17.47
N ASP A 190 -5.46 -12.90 -18.15
CA ASP A 190 -5.69 -13.18 -19.57
C ASP A 190 -5.55 -14.67 -19.94
N PHE A 191 -5.83 -15.58 -19.01
CA PHE A 191 -5.75 -17.02 -19.28
C PHE A 191 -6.86 -17.48 -20.24
N ASP A 192 -6.51 -18.36 -21.16
CA ASP A 192 -7.47 -19.02 -22.03
C ASP A 192 -8.27 -20.11 -21.29
N ALA A 193 -9.31 -20.64 -21.94
CA ALA A 193 -10.17 -21.66 -21.36
C ALA A 193 -9.40 -22.95 -20.97
N LYS A 194 -8.36 -23.31 -21.71
CA LYS A 194 -7.56 -24.52 -21.49
C LYS A 194 -6.62 -24.35 -20.30
N GLN A 195 -5.93 -23.22 -20.21
CA GLN A 195 -5.09 -22.86 -19.08
C GLN A 195 -5.91 -22.79 -17.79
N ILE A 196 -7.14 -22.24 -17.86
CA ILE A 196 -8.07 -22.25 -16.73
C ILE A 196 -8.43 -23.68 -16.32
N GLU A 197 -8.75 -24.56 -17.27
CA GLU A 197 -9.05 -25.97 -16.98
C GLU A 197 -7.87 -26.69 -16.33
N ASP A 198 -6.64 -26.43 -16.77
CA ASP A 198 -5.42 -27.00 -16.18
C ASP A 198 -5.25 -26.55 -14.71
N VAL A 199 -5.43 -25.26 -14.42
CA VAL A 199 -5.41 -24.75 -13.04
C VAL A 199 -6.51 -25.40 -12.20
N GLU A 200 -7.73 -25.50 -12.73
CA GLU A 200 -8.86 -26.14 -12.03
C GLU A 200 -8.62 -27.62 -11.76
N ALA A 201 -8.01 -28.35 -12.70
CA ALA A 201 -7.66 -29.75 -12.54
C ALA A 201 -6.67 -29.94 -11.39
N ARG A 202 -5.64 -29.07 -11.31
CA ARG A 202 -4.65 -29.08 -10.21
C ARG A 202 -5.29 -28.79 -8.85
N MET A 203 -6.12 -27.74 -8.79
CA MET A 203 -6.87 -27.39 -7.59
C MET A 203 -7.79 -28.53 -7.11
N LYS A 204 -8.37 -29.31 -8.04
CA LYS A 204 -9.19 -30.50 -7.71
C LYS A 204 -8.35 -31.71 -7.31
N ALA A 205 -7.16 -31.87 -7.88
CA ALA A 205 -6.23 -32.97 -7.62
C ALA A 205 -5.59 -32.95 -6.21
N ARG A 206 -6.04 -32.03 -5.34
CA ARG A 206 -5.57 -31.80 -3.95
C ARG A 206 -4.22 -31.09 -3.86
N ASP A 207 -3.81 -30.37 -4.89
CA ASP A 207 -2.74 -29.38 -4.73
C ASP A 207 -3.22 -28.32 -3.73
N ARG A 208 -2.44 -28.13 -2.67
CA ARG A 208 -2.78 -27.17 -1.60
C ARG A 208 -2.81 -25.74 -2.11
N TRP A 209 -1.96 -25.45 -3.10
CA TRP A 209 -1.82 -24.15 -3.72
C TRP A 209 -1.35 -24.29 -5.17
N VAL A 210 -1.60 -23.26 -5.96
CA VAL A 210 -1.02 -23.05 -7.30
C VAL A 210 -0.45 -21.64 -7.31
N MET A 211 0.81 -21.50 -7.67
CA MET A 211 1.47 -20.21 -7.84
C MET A 211 1.61 -19.91 -9.32
N ILE A 212 1.27 -18.68 -9.70
CA ILE A 212 1.40 -18.13 -11.04
C ILE A 212 2.43 -17.02 -10.94
N ASP A 213 3.50 -17.15 -11.72
CA ASP A 213 4.48 -16.10 -11.92
C ASP A 213 4.15 -15.40 -13.25
N LYS A 214 3.72 -14.14 -13.16
CA LYS A 214 3.25 -13.36 -14.31
C LYS A 214 4.38 -12.99 -15.27
N ASP A 215 5.57 -12.75 -14.74
CA ASP A 215 6.70 -12.23 -15.53
C ASP A 215 7.35 -13.34 -16.35
N SER A 216 7.47 -14.51 -15.74
CA SER A 216 8.11 -15.67 -16.36
C SER A 216 7.13 -16.59 -17.10
N GLY A 217 5.82 -16.42 -16.88
CA GLY A 217 4.82 -17.33 -17.44
C GLY A 217 5.01 -18.75 -16.92
N TYR A 218 5.39 -18.93 -15.66
CA TYR A 218 5.45 -20.25 -15.04
C TYR A 218 4.29 -20.46 -14.06
N MET A 219 3.77 -21.68 -14.06
CA MET A 219 2.88 -22.20 -13.03
C MET A 219 3.63 -23.20 -12.17
N MET A 220 3.63 -22.94 -10.86
CA MET A 220 4.25 -23.81 -9.87
C MET A 220 3.17 -24.44 -8.99
N THR A 221 3.31 -25.75 -8.73
CA THR A 221 2.49 -26.46 -7.75
C THR A 221 3.42 -27.18 -6.75
N PRO A 222 2.90 -27.65 -5.61
CA PRO A 222 3.70 -28.38 -4.61
C PRO A 222 4.48 -29.58 -5.16
N GLN A 223 4.07 -30.13 -6.31
CA GLN A 223 4.63 -31.34 -6.88
C GLN A 223 5.52 -31.08 -8.10
N LYS A 224 5.37 -29.94 -8.80
CA LYS A 224 6.08 -29.67 -10.06
C LYS A 224 6.03 -28.19 -10.48
N ALA A 225 7.06 -27.71 -11.15
CA ALA A 225 7.06 -26.43 -11.90
C ALA A 225 6.83 -26.69 -13.40
N MET A 226 6.01 -25.88 -14.07
CA MET A 226 5.63 -26.04 -15.49
C MET A 226 5.50 -24.67 -16.16
N ALA A 227 5.80 -24.58 -17.47
CA ALA A 227 5.53 -23.38 -18.29
C ALA A 227 4.02 -23.24 -18.56
N LEU A 228 3.52 -21.99 -18.57
CA LEU A 228 2.16 -21.59 -18.93
C LEU A 228 1.96 -21.45 -20.44
#